data_AF-A0A7C1XYE5-F1
#
_entry.id   AF-A0A7C1XYE5-F1
#
_cell.length_a   1.000
_cell.length_b   1.000
_cell.length_c   1.000
_cell.angle_alpha   90.00
_cell.angle_beta   90.00
_cell.angle_gamma   90.00
#
_symmetry.space_group_name_H-M   'P 1'
#
loop_
_entity.id
_entity.type
_entity.pdbx_description
1 polymer ?
#
loop_
_entity_poly.entity_id
_entity_poly.type
_entity_poly.pdbx_seq_one_letter_code
_entity_poly.pdbx_strand_id
1 'polypeptide(L)' 'MRPPNKVAHYNPDPAYLRSLIGQIGLSQREIAKRLGYAENNFRRHLIHADRSSYRPAPYLLQVVLECWAASVD' A
#
# COMPACT_ATOMS: atom_id res chain seq x y z
N MET A 1 11.42 -16.12 14.74
CA MET A 1 10.03 -15.71 14.43
C MET A 1 9.63 -16.33 13.10
N ARG A 2 8.79 -17.38 13.12
CA ARG A 2 8.31 -18.06 11.91
C ARG A 2 7.25 -17.15 11.28
N PRO A 3 7.33 -16.74 9.99
CA PRO A 3 6.30 -15.89 9.41
C PRO A 3 4.99 -16.68 9.37
N PRO A 4 3.97 -16.30 10.15
CA PRO A 4 2.68 -16.98 10.11
C PRO A 4 2.06 -16.71 8.73
N ASN A 5 1.83 -17.78 7.97
CA ASN A 5 0.98 -17.86 6.77
C ASN A 5 0.80 -16.56 5.97
N LYS A 6 1.78 -16.24 5.11
CA LYS A 6 1.82 -15.05 4.22
C LYS A 6 0.58 -14.83 3.34
N VAL A 7 -0.30 -15.82 3.17
CA VAL A 7 -1.42 -15.76 2.21
C VAL A 7 -2.75 -15.37 2.87
N ALA A 8 -2.95 -15.63 4.17
CA ALA A 8 -4.24 -15.39 4.82
C ALA A 8 -4.57 -13.90 5.08
N HIS A 9 -3.56 -13.02 5.00
CA HIS A 9 -3.67 -11.60 5.32
C HIS A 9 -3.26 -10.66 4.17
N TYR A 10 -2.92 -11.20 3.00
CA TYR A 10 -2.58 -10.36 1.84
C TYR A 10 -3.85 -9.80 1.20
N ASN A 11 -4.01 -8.49 1.23
CA ASN A 11 -5.09 -7.73 0.61
C ASN A 11 -4.51 -6.63 -0.31
N PRO A 12 -4.31 -6.91 -1.60
CA PRO A 12 -3.83 -5.92 -2.56
C PRO A 12 -4.93 -4.96 -3.05
N ASP A 13 -6.14 -5.00 -2.48
CA ASP A 13 -7.25 -4.15 -2.91
C ASP A 13 -6.84 -2.66 -2.86
N PRO A 14 -6.88 -1.94 -4.01
CA PRO A 14 -6.60 -0.52 -4.08
C PRO A 14 -7.42 0.34 -3.11
N ALA A 15 -8.65 -0.06 -2.77
CA ALA A 15 -9.50 0.64 -1.82
C ALA A 15 -8.97 0.50 -0.39
N TYR A 16 -8.52 -0.70 -0.01
CA TYR A 16 -7.89 -0.95 1.28
C TYR A 16 -6.59 -0.15 1.42
N LEU A 17 -5.71 -0.20 0.43
CA LEU A 17 -4.45 0.56 0.44
C LEU A 17 -4.71 2.08 0.50
N ARG A 18 -5.73 2.58 -0.22
CA ARG A 18 -6.15 3.98 -0.13
C ARG A 18 -6.68 4.36 1.25
N SER A 19 -7.38 3.46 1.95
CA SER A 19 -7.82 3.72 3.33
C SER A 19 -6.65 3.84 4.31
N LEU A 20 -5.62 2.99 4.19
CA LEU A 20 -4.39 3.09 4.99
C LEU A 20 -3.66 4.41 4.74
N ILE A 21 -3.54 4.80 3.47
CA ILE A 21 -2.97 6.11 3.08
C ILE A 21 -3.77 7.26 3.67
N GLY A 22 -5.10 7.15 3.67
CA GLY A 22 -6.00 8.13 4.30
C GLY A 22 -5.73 8.29 5.80
N GLN A 23 -5.51 7.18 6.51
CA GLN A 23 -5.17 7.18 7.94
C GLN A 23 -3.81 7.83 8.22
N ILE A 24 -2.81 7.57 7.37
CA ILE A 24 -1.48 8.18 7.49
C ILE A 24 -1.53 9.72 7.35
N GLY A 25 -2.55 10.26 6.68
CA GLY A 25 -2.76 11.71 6.58
C GLY A 25 -1.77 12.43 5.65
N LEU A 26 -0.96 11.68 4.89
CA LEU A 26 -0.01 12.24 3.91
C LEU A 26 -0.49 12.04 2.48
N SER A 27 -0.03 12.91 1.58
CA SER A 27 -0.27 12.73 0.14
C SER A 27 0.39 11.44 -0.37
N GLN A 28 -0.22 10.81 -1.37
CA GLN A 28 0.34 9.62 -2.04
C GLN A 28 1.78 9.87 -2.54
N ARG A 29 2.06 11.09 -3.02
CA ARG A 29 3.39 11.51 -3.48
C ARG A 29 4.42 11.50 -2.36
N GLU A 30 4.06 12.03 -1.19
CA GLU A 30 4.95 12.06 -0.03
C GLU A 30 5.20 10.65 0.51
N ILE A 31 4.16 9.81 0.57
CA ILE A 31 4.30 8.40 0.94
C ILE A 31 5.23 7.68 -0.05
N ALA A 32 5.01 7.82 -1.36
CA ALA A 32 5.88 7.22 -2.38
C ALA A 32 7.34 7.66 -2.20
N LYS A 33 7.58 8.96 -1.95
CA LYS A 33 8.92 9.52 -1.70
C LYS A 33 9.57 8.87 -0.47
N ARG A 34 8.87 8.76 0.66
CA ARG A 34 9.42 8.15 1.89
C ARG A 34 9.70 6.66 1.74
N LEU A 35 8.93 5.97 0.91
CA LEU A 35 9.12 4.55 0.60
C LEU A 35 10.17 4.30 -0.50
N GLY A 36 10.74 5.35 -1.09
CA GLY A 36 11.69 5.22 -2.21
C GLY A 36 11.05 4.75 -3.51
N TYR A 37 9.73 4.88 -3.66
CA TYR A 37 9.00 4.56 -4.89
C TYR A 37 8.99 5.74 -5.85
N ALA A 38 9.13 5.45 -7.15
CA ALA A 38 8.69 6.38 -8.18
C ALA A 38 7.17 6.57 -8.08
N GLU A 39 6.70 7.83 -8.06
CA GLU A 39 5.29 8.17 -7.87
C GLU A 39 4.37 7.45 -8.89
N ASN A 40 4.79 7.37 -10.15
CA ASN A 40 4.05 6.67 -11.19
C ASN A 40 3.89 5.17 -10.91
N ASN A 41 4.90 4.53 -10.33
CA ASN A 41 4.85 3.12 -9.99
C ASN A 41 3.95 2.90 -8.77
N PHE A 42 4.11 3.74 -7.74
CA PHE A 42 3.24 3.70 -6.56
C PHE A 42 1.75 3.84 -6.91
N ARG A 43 1.41 4.80 -7.78
CA ARG A 43 0.02 5.01 -8.22
C ARG A 43 -0.59 3.79 -8.91
N ARG A 44 0.20 2.95 -9.60
CA ARG A 44 -0.32 1.73 -10.25
C ARG A 44 -0.89 0.72 -9.26
N HIS A 45 -0.47 0.78 -7.99
CA HIS A 45 -1.02 -0.03 -6.91
C HIS A 45 -2.35 0.49 -6.35
N LEU A 46 -2.71 1.74 -6.66
CA LEU A 46 -3.84 2.43 -6.04
C LEU A 46 -5.01 2.70 -7.01
N ILE A 47 -4.79 2.51 -8.31
CA ILE A 47 -5.87 2.60 -9.31
C ILE A 47 -6.76 1.35 -9.28
N HIS A 48 -7.97 1.46 -9.84
CA HIS A 48 -8.94 0.37 -9.89
C HIS A 48 -8.38 -0.87 -10.61
N ALA A 49 -8.73 -2.05 -10.11
CA ALA A 49 -8.22 -3.32 -10.59
C ALA A 49 -8.62 -3.68 -12.03
N ASP A 50 -9.64 -3.01 -12.58
CA ASP A 50 -10.10 -3.13 -13.96
C ASP A 50 -9.23 -2.36 -14.97
N ARG A 51 -8.32 -1.48 -14.50
CA ARG A 51 -7.44 -0.71 -15.36
C ARG A 51 -6.25 -1.56 -15.83
N SER A 52 -5.92 -1.49 -17.11
CA SER A 52 -4.77 -2.22 -17.69
C SER A 52 -3.41 -1.87 -17.07
N SER A 53 -3.28 -0.67 -16.53
CA SER A 53 -2.09 -0.20 -15.82
C SER A 53 -2.03 -0.64 -14.35
N TYR A 54 -3.08 -1.28 -13.81
CA TYR A 54 -3.12 -1.74 -12.43
C TYR A 54 -2.03 -2.78 -12.20
N ARG A 55 -1.35 -2.67 -11.07
CA ARG A 55 -0.40 -3.67 -10.60
C ARG A 55 -0.73 -3.95 -9.14
N PRO A 56 -1.00 -5.20 -8.73
CA PRO A 56 -1.22 -5.49 -7.32
C PRO A 56 0.00 -5.08 -6.49
N ALA A 57 -0.25 -4.47 -5.33
CA ALA A 57 0.82 -4.07 -4.42
C ALA A 57 1.57 -5.31 -3.92
N PRO A 58 2.92 -5.31 -3.89
CA PRO A 58 3.65 -6.35 -3.19
C PRO A 58 3.20 -6.43 -1.72
N TYR A 59 3.16 -7.63 -1.13
CA TYR A 59 2.79 -7.81 0.29
C TYR A 59 3.57 -6.89 1.25
N LEU A 60 4.86 -6.66 0.95
CA LEU A 60 5.69 -5.74 1.76
C LEU A 60 5.15 -4.31 1.74
N LEU A 61 4.63 -3.83 0.62
CA LEU A 61 4.03 -2.50 0.54
C LEU A 61 2.78 -2.41 1.42
N GLN A 62 1.93 -3.44 1.41
CA GLN A 62 0.77 -3.51 2.31
C GLN A 62 1.22 -3.45 3.77
N VAL A 63 2.14 -4.32 4.21
CA VAL A 63 2.61 -4.36 5.60
C VAL A 63 3.19 -3.02 6.04
N VAL A 64 3.98 -2.36 5.19
CA VAL A 64 4.54 -1.06 5.54
C VAL A 64 3.46 0.00 5.72
N LEU A 65 2.45 0.02 4.86
CA LEU A 65 1.31 0.95 5.00
C LEU A 65 0.48 0.63 6.25
N GLU A 66 0.27 -0.64 6.59
CA GLU A 66 -0.43 -1.07 7.80
C GLU A 66 0.32 -0.63 9.06
N CYS A 67 1.63 -0.90 9.14
CA CYS A 67 2.45 -0.50 10.27
C CYS A 67 2.50 1.02 10.44
N TRP A 68 2.59 1.77 9.33
CA TRP A 68 2.64 3.22 9.39
C TRP A 68 1.29 3.80 9.77
N ALA A 69 0.18 3.32 9.20
CA ALA A 69 -1.14 3.74 9.60
C ALA A 69 -1.40 3.47 11.10
N ALA A 70 -0.97 2.31 11.60
CA ALA A 70 -1.08 1.96 13.02
C ALA A 70 -0.16 2.75 13.96
N SER A 71 0.83 3.48 13.43
CA SER A 71 1.74 4.32 14.21
C SER A 71 1.33 5.80 14.24
N VAL A 72 0.26 6.17 13.54
CA VAL A 72 -0.29 7.53 13.55
C VAL A 72 -1.50 7.51 14.49
N ASP A 73 -1.43 8.29 15.57
CA ASP A 73 -2.48 8.43 16.59
C ASP A 73 -3.77 9.08 16.04
#